data_AF-A0A819TU41-F1
#
_entry.id   AF-A0A819TU41-F1
#
_cell.length_a   1.000
_cell.length_b   1.000
_cell.length_c   1.000
_cell.angle_alpha   90.00
_cell.angle_beta   90.00
_cell.angle_gamma   90.00
#
_symmetry.space_group_name_H-M   'P 1'
#
loop_
_entity.id
_entity.type
_entity.pdbx_description
1 polymer ?
#
loop_
_entity_poly.entity_id
_entity_poly.type
_entity_poly.pdbx_seq_one_letter_code
_entity_poly.pdbx_strand_id
1 'polypeptide(L)'
;MVVALEYMIENCDSETSANSRAYLKSITDLDFIICLFVVSRVFAILKPYTEKLQSKNCELTQCYDNIQDVATHLAELKYNEKKFDELINELDVFLHDNDITSTIPRTNKFQNVTDYLRHTYEIFVETTLSELDTRFSKHQKNIISIINLLPSTVIDKTLIDVNDIFEFYRSDLPSNNIDIVKA
;
A
#
# COMPACT_ATOMS: atom_id res chain seq x y z
N MET A 1 -1.18 -16.41 18.23
CA MET A 1 -1.96 -16.85 17.05
C MET A 1 -1.72 -18.33 16.77
N VAL A 2 -0.47 -18.77 16.56
CA VAL A 2 -0.11 -20.20 16.41
C VAL A 2 -0.61 -21.05 17.59
N VAL A 3 -0.27 -20.67 18.83
CA VAL A 3 -0.72 -21.36 20.06
C VAL A 3 -2.25 -21.46 20.18
N ALA A 4 -2.98 -20.46 19.69
CA ALA A 4 -4.44 -20.47 19.73
C ALA A 4 -5.02 -21.46 18.71
N LEU A 5 -4.40 -21.57 17.52
CA LEU A 5 -4.78 -22.55 16.51
C LEU A 5 -4.45 -23.97 16.97
N GLU A 6 -3.27 -24.20 17.56
CA GLU A 6 -2.90 -25.50 18.15
C GLU A 6 -3.91 -25.93 19.22
N TYR A 7 -4.30 -25.00 20.10
CA TYR A 7 -5.34 -25.26 21.10
C TYR A 7 -6.68 -25.64 20.46
N MET A 8 -7.14 -24.92 19.42
CA MET A 8 -8.39 -25.23 18.74
C MET A 8 -8.34 -26.57 17.98
N ILE A 9 -7.17 -26.96 17.48
CA ILE A 9 -6.97 -28.25 16.81
C ILE A 9 -7.23 -29.41 17.77
N GLU A 10 -6.76 -29.29 19.01
CA GLU A 10 -6.85 -30.34 20.02
C GLU A 10 -8.17 -30.35 20.81
N ASN A 11 -8.79 -29.18 21.02
CA ASN A 11 -9.87 -29.00 22.00
C ASN A 11 -11.26 -28.69 21.42
N CYS A 12 -11.40 -28.54 20.09
CA CYS A 12 -12.68 -28.22 19.45
C CYS A 12 -13.27 -29.39 18.64
N ASP A 13 -14.45 -29.16 18.06
CA ASP A 13 -15.13 -30.11 17.19
C ASP A 13 -14.36 -30.36 15.88
N SER A 14 -14.71 -31.44 15.17
CA SER A 14 -14.01 -31.88 13.97
C SER A 14 -13.93 -30.81 12.86
N GLU A 15 -14.94 -29.97 12.71
CA GLU A 15 -14.97 -28.92 11.68
C GLU A 15 -14.03 -27.78 12.08
N THR A 16 -14.14 -27.29 13.31
CA THR A 16 -13.26 -26.26 13.85
C THR A 16 -11.79 -26.69 13.87
N SER A 17 -11.50 -27.93 14.28
CA SER A 17 -10.14 -28.47 14.24
C SER A 17 -9.60 -28.60 12.82
N ALA A 18 -10.43 -29.00 11.84
CA ALA A 18 -10.01 -29.08 10.45
C ALA A 18 -9.68 -27.70 9.87
N ASN A 19 -10.52 -26.71 10.11
CA ASN A 19 -10.29 -25.32 9.69
C ASN A 19 -9.04 -24.75 10.37
N SER A 20 -8.86 -25.00 11.66
CA SER A 20 -7.68 -24.55 12.41
C SER A 20 -6.38 -25.16 11.88
N ARG A 21 -6.38 -26.44 11.48
CA ARG A 21 -5.23 -27.06 10.79
C ARG A 21 -4.95 -26.40 9.44
N ALA A 22 -5.99 -26.09 8.67
CA ALA A 22 -5.82 -25.43 7.38
C ALA A 22 -5.21 -24.03 7.56
N TYR A 23 -5.71 -23.24 8.51
CA TYR A 23 -5.15 -21.92 8.81
C TYR A 23 -3.73 -22.00 9.35
N LEU A 24 -3.45 -22.94 10.27
CA LEU A 24 -2.10 -23.15 10.80
C LEU A 24 -1.12 -23.42 9.65
N LYS A 25 -1.48 -24.33 8.75
CA LYS A 25 -0.69 -24.62 7.56
C LYS A 25 -0.46 -23.39 6.69
N SER A 26 -1.50 -22.57 6.46
CA SER A 26 -1.39 -21.35 5.65
C SER A 26 -0.49 -20.29 6.27
N ILE A 27 -0.54 -20.09 7.59
CA ILE A 27 0.29 -19.05 8.25
C ILE A 27 1.75 -19.48 8.42
N THR A 28 2.02 -20.79 8.43
CA THR A 28 3.37 -21.35 8.44
C THR A 28 3.93 -21.60 7.04
N ASP A 29 3.16 -21.31 6.00
CA ASP A 29 3.58 -21.49 4.62
C ASP A 29 4.66 -20.45 4.25
N LEU A 30 5.70 -20.90 3.54
CA LEU A 30 6.84 -20.05 3.19
C LEU A 30 6.41 -18.86 2.33
N ASP A 31 5.46 -19.04 1.39
CA ASP A 31 5.00 -17.96 0.53
C ASP A 31 4.28 -16.88 1.34
N PHE A 32 3.46 -17.30 2.32
CA PHE A 32 2.79 -16.38 3.23
C PHE A 32 3.79 -15.58 4.06
N ILE A 33 4.81 -16.25 4.61
CA ILE A 33 5.83 -15.61 5.44
C ILE A 33 6.64 -14.61 4.61
N ILE A 34 7.09 -14.99 3.42
CA ILE A 34 7.82 -14.10 2.52
C ILE A 34 6.97 -12.86 2.18
N CYS A 35 5.71 -13.07 1.81
CA CYS A 35 4.79 -11.96 1.53
C CYS A 35 4.63 -11.05 2.76
N LEU A 36 4.46 -11.62 3.95
CA LEU A 36 4.32 -10.86 5.18
C LEU A 36 5.56 -9.99 5.47
N PHE A 37 6.75 -10.54 5.30
CA PHE A 37 8.02 -9.82 5.49
C PHE A 37 8.17 -8.68 4.49
N VAL A 38 7.92 -8.93 3.21
CA VAL A 38 7.97 -7.93 2.13
C VAL A 38 6.97 -6.79 2.38
N VAL A 39 5.71 -7.14 2.66
CA VAL A 39 4.64 -6.18 2.95
C VAL A 39 4.98 -5.35 4.19
N SER A 40 5.40 -5.99 5.27
CA SER A 40 5.79 -5.31 6.51
C SER A 40 6.90 -4.29 6.26
N ARG A 41 7.91 -4.65 5.48
CA ARG A 41 9.04 -3.77 5.16
C ARG A 41 8.61 -2.52 4.40
N VAL A 42 7.81 -2.69 3.35
CA VAL A 42 7.31 -1.57 2.54
C VAL A 42 6.32 -0.72 3.34
N PHE A 43 5.43 -1.34 4.11
CA PHE A 43 4.44 -0.60 4.91
C PHE A 43 5.05 0.16 6.06
N ALA A 44 6.17 -0.31 6.63
CA ALA A 44 6.91 0.45 7.63
C ALA A 44 7.37 1.81 7.09
N ILE A 45 7.71 1.88 5.80
CA ILE A 45 8.11 3.13 5.11
C ILE A 45 6.88 3.99 4.82
N LEU A 46 5.78 3.39 4.36
CA LEU A 46 4.55 4.12 4.02
C LEU A 46 3.82 4.67 5.26
N LYS A 47 3.94 4.01 6.41
CA LYS A 47 3.23 4.33 7.65
C LYS A 47 3.26 5.83 8.05
N PRO A 48 4.41 6.51 8.19
CA PRO A 48 4.43 7.91 8.59
C PRO A 48 3.67 8.83 7.61
N TYR A 49 3.58 8.44 6.34
CA TYR A 49 2.92 9.22 5.30
C TYR A 49 1.41 8.99 5.29
N THR A 50 0.98 7.75 5.51
CA THR A 50 -0.45 7.46 5.67
C THR A 50 -1.00 8.13 6.93
N GLU A 51 -0.25 8.14 8.03
CA GLU A 51 -0.60 8.89 9.25
C GLU A 51 -0.71 10.40 8.97
N LYS A 52 0.22 10.98 8.20
CA LYS A 52 0.17 12.39 7.81
C LYS A 52 -1.04 12.71 6.95
N LEU A 53 -1.34 11.88 5.95
CA LEU A 53 -2.52 12.03 5.07
C LEU A 53 -3.85 11.91 5.83
N GLN A 54 -3.88 11.11 6.89
CA GLN A 54 -5.07 10.92 7.73
C GLN A 54 -5.22 11.98 8.82
N SER A 55 -4.24 12.88 8.98
CA SER A 55 -4.28 13.94 9.99
C SER A 55 -5.30 15.03 9.62
N LYS A 56 -5.99 15.57 10.63
CA LYS A 56 -7.04 16.60 10.44
C LYS A 56 -6.54 17.90 9.81
N ASN A 57 -5.24 18.17 9.89
CA ASN A 57 -4.60 19.40 9.41
C ASN A 57 -3.58 19.10 8.29
N CYS A 58 -3.82 18.09 7.44
CA CYS A 58 -2.95 17.84 6.29
C CYS A 58 -3.12 18.94 5.25
N GLU A 59 -2.08 19.74 5.05
CA GLU A 59 -1.95 20.60 3.89
C GLU A 59 -1.69 19.70 2.67
N LEU A 60 -2.72 19.49 1.85
CA LEU A 60 -2.71 18.50 0.76
C LEU A 60 -1.54 18.70 -0.21
N THR A 61 -1.13 19.94 -0.47
CA THR A 61 0.02 20.26 -1.33
C THR A 61 1.33 19.76 -0.74
N GLN A 62 1.57 20.00 0.56
CA GLN A 62 2.74 19.47 1.24
C GLN A 62 2.69 17.94 1.31
N CYS A 63 1.52 17.37 1.63
CA CYS A 63 1.32 15.92 1.65
C CYS A 63 1.70 15.29 0.30
N TYR A 64 1.43 15.98 -0.82
CA TYR A 64 1.84 15.57 -2.16
C TYR A 64 3.36 15.53 -2.39
N ASP A 65 4.06 16.58 -1.95
CA ASP A 65 5.52 16.65 -2.07
C ASP A 65 6.18 15.52 -1.25
N ASN A 66 5.67 15.26 -0.04
CA ASN A 66 6.16 14.16 0.80
C ASN A 66 5.98 12.78 0.14
N ILE A 67 4.93 12.58 -0.65
CA ILE A 67 4.70 11.29 -1.33
C ILE A 67 5.69 11.09 -2.48
N GLN A 68 6.08 12.15 -3.16
CA GLN A 68 7.13 12.08 -4.18
C GLN A 68 8.49 11.70 -3.54
N ASP A 69 8.78 12.23 -2.36
CA ASP A 69 9.97 11.88 -1.60
C ASP A 69 9.93 10.40 -1.17
N VAL A 70 8.78 9.88 -0.77
CA VAL A 70 8.57 8.44 -0.49
C VAL A 70 8.84 7.58 -1.69
N ALA A 71 8.27 7.94 -2.83
CA ALA A 71 8.44 7.16 -4.06
C ALA A 71 9.93 7.08 -4.42
N THR A 72 10.66 8.18 -4.25
CA THR A 72 12.12 8.20 -4.41
C THR A 72 12.81 7.27 -3.41
N HIS A 73 12.48 7.37 -2.12
CA HIS A 73 13.09 6.53 -1.09
C HIS A 73 12.80 5.02 -1.28
N LEU A 74 11.58 4.68 -1.68
CA LEU A 74 11.17 3.31 -1.97
C LEU A 74 11.90 2.76 -3.21
N ALA A 75 12.11 3.60 -4.23
CA ALA A 75 12.89 3.23 -5.41
C ALA A 75 14.37 3.01 -5.09
N GLU A 76 14.96 3.81 -4.21
CA GLU A 76 16.35 3.61 -3.73
C GLU A 76 16.52 2.30 -2.95
N LEU A 77 15.52 1.96 -2.14
CA LEU A 77 15.48 0.71 -1.36
C LEU A 77 15.45 -0.55 -2.22
N LYS A 78 14.98 -0.46 -3.46
CA LYS A 78 15.05 -1.57 -4.43
C LYS A 78 16.50 -2.01 -4.69
N TYR A 79 17.44 -1.06 -4.68
CA TYR A 79 18.85 -1.30 -5.01
C TYR A 79 19.76 -1.38 -3.77
N ASN A 80 19.18 -1.32 -2.57
CA ASN A 80 19.95 -1.33 -1.33
C ASN A 80 20.20 -2.76 -0.86
N GLU A 81 21.31 -3.34 -1.34
CA GLU A 81 21.73 -4.72 -1.00
C GLU A 81 21.84 -4.94 0.50
N LYS A 82 22.39 -3.98 1.26
CA LYS A 82 22.51 -4.11 2.72
C LYS A 82 21.14 -4.29 3.40
N LYS A 83 20.14 -3.53 2.96
CA LYS A 83 18.77 -3.62 3.51
C LYS A 83 18.08 -4.91 3.11
N PHE A 84 18.42 -5.44 1.95
CA PHE A 84 17.96 -6.74 1.52
C PHE A 84 18.63 -7.88 2.32
N ASP A 85 19.92 -7.79 2.59
CA ASP A 85 20.63 -8.75 3.44
C ASP A 85 20.08 -8.76 4.88
N GLU A 86 19.76 -7.59 5.44
CA GLU A 86 19.04 -7.48 6.72
C GLU A 86 17.71 -8.23 6.68
N LEU A 87 16.94 -8.10 5.59
CA LEU A 87 15.65 -8.79 5.41
C LEU A 87 15.81 -10.32 5.33
N ILE A 88 16.83 -10.81 4.62
CA ILE A 88 17.13 -12.26 4.55
C ILE A 88 17.46 -12.79 5.95
N ASN A 89 18.35 -12.10 6.67
CA ASN A 89 18.76 -12.54 8.00
C ASN A 89 17.58 -12.58 8.98
N GLU A 90 16.71 -11.56 8.94
CA GLU A 90 15.49 -11.55 9.76
C GLU A 90 14.55 -12.71 9.41
N LEU A 91 14.41 -13.04 8.12
CA LEU A 91 13.62 -14.18 7.66
C LEU A 91 14.21 -15.51 8.14
N ASP A 92 15.52 -15.70 7.98
CA ASP A 92 16.21 -16.94 8.38
C ASP A 92 16.10 -17.18 9.88
N VAL A 93 16.27 -16.14 10.70
CA VAL A 93 16.07 -16.20 12.15
C VAL A 93 14.62 -16.59 12.46
N PHE A 94 13.64 -15.97 11.79
CA PHE A 94 12.22 -16.29 12.02
C PHE A 94 11.87 -17.73 11.64
N LEU A 95 12.37 -18.23 10.51
CA LEU A 95 12.14 -19.60 10.07
C LEU A 95 12.76 -20.61 11.04
N HIS A 96 13.98 -20.33 11.51
CA HIS A 96 14.67 -21.15 12.50
C HIS A 96 13.93 -21.17 13.85
N ASP A 97 13.52 -20.01 14.36
CA ASP A 97 12.84 -19.89 15.66
C ASP A 97 11.45 -20.56 15.70
N ASN A 98 10.84 -20.81 14.54
CA ASN A 98 9.52 -21.43 14.42
C ASN A 98 9.56 -22.85 13.82
N ASP A 99 10.75 -23.46 13.68
CA ASP A 99 10.94 -24.79 13.10
C ASP A 99 10.29 -24.97 11.70
N ILE A 100 10.26 -23.89 10.90
CA ILE A 100 9.61 -23.89 9.59
C ILE A 100 10.60 -24.33 8.53
N THR A 101 10.24 -25.38 7.78
CA THR A 101 11.08 -25.86 6.69
C THR A 101 11.03 -24.89 5.51
N SER A 102 12.18 -24.32 5.17
CA SER A 102 12.36 -23.46 4.01
C SER A 102 12.33 -24.29 2.71
N THR A 103 11.14 -24.71 2.28
CA THR A 103 10.95 -25.43 1.01
C THR A 103 10.20 -24.53 0.04
N ILE A 104 10.86 -24.16 -1.06
CA ILE A 104 10.25 -23.38 -2.13
C ILE A 104 9.11 -24.23 -2.76
N PRO A 105 7.94 -23.65 -3.05
CA PRO A 105 6.90 -24.34 -3.79
C PRO A 105 7.44 -24.92 -5.09
N ARG A 106 7.11 -26.19 -5.38
CA ARG A 106 7.58 -26.91 -6.59
C ARG A 106 7.19 -26.24 -7.91
N THR A 107 6.24 -25.31 -7.89
CA THR A 107 5.75 -24.53 -9.03
C THR A 107 6.58 -23.30 -9.34
N ASN A 108 7.52 -22.91 -8.47
CA ASN A 108 8.35 -21.73 -8.67
C ASN A 108 9.55 -22.00 -9.60
N LYS A 109 9.95 -20.96 -10.34
CA LYS A 109 11.12 -21.00 -11.24
C LYS A 109 12.44 -20.82 -10.51
N PHE A 110 12.40 -20.49 -9.22
CA PHE A 110 13.57 -20.14 -8.41
C PHE A 110 14.18 -21.36 -7.75
N GLN A 111 15.51 -21.39 -7.68
CA GLN A 111 16.27 -22.50 -7.08
C GLN A 111 16.59 -22.29 -5.60
N ASN A 112 16.56 -21.05 -5.13
CA ASN A 112 16.83 -20.67 -3.75
C ASN A 112 15.74 -19.73 -3.22
N VAL A 113 15.62 -19.66 -1.89
CA VAL A 113 14.61 -18.84 -1.20
C VAL A 113 14.96 -17.35 -1.32
N THR A 114 16.25 -17.04 -1.37
CA THR A 114 16.77 -15.68 -1.52
C THR A 114 16.35 -15.02 -2.83
N ASP A 115 16.45 -15.70 -3.96
CA ASP A 115 16.04 -15.17 -5.27
C ASP A 115 14.52 -15.04 -5.34
N TYR A 116 13.80 -15.97 -4.71
CA TYR A 116 12.34 -15.88 -4.62
C TYR A 116 11.89 -14.68 -3.78
N LEU A 117 12.52 -14.46 -2.62
CA LEU A 117 12.31 -13.28 -1.79
C LEU A 117 12.65 -12.00 -2.54
N ARG A 118 13.79 -11.96 -3.24
CA ARG A 118 14.23 -10.81 -4.03
C ARG A 118 13.21 -10.45 -5.11
N HIS A 119 12.80 -11.44 -5.89
CA HIS A 119 11.81 -11.24 -6.94
C HIS A 119 10.48 -10.73 -6.38
N THR A 120 10.01 -11.31 -5.29
CA THR A 120 8.76 -10.90 -4.63
C THR A 120 8.85 -9.48 -4.10
N TYR A 121 9.98 -9.14 -3.47
CA TYR A 121 10.28 -7.79 -2.99
C TYR A 121 10.29 -6.77 -4.13
N GLU A 122 11.01 -7.05 -5.21
CA GLU A 122 11.10 -6.17 -6.38
C GLU A 122 9.73 -5.93 -7.02
N ILE A 123 8.95 -6.98 -7.25
CA ILE A 123 7.59 -6.86 -7.81
C ILE A 123 6.70 -6.01 -6.90
N PHE A 124 6.76 -6.26 -5.59
CA PHE A 124 5.90 -5.55 -4.65
C PHE A 124 6.26 -4.06 -4.57
N VAL A 125 7.56 -3.74 -4.57
CA VAL A 125 8.06 -2.36 -4.64
C VAL A 125 7.61 -1.68 -5.93
N GLU A 126 7.77 -2.33 -7.09
CA GLU A 126 7.35 -1.78 -8.38
C GLU A 126 5.84 -1.54 -8.45
N THR A 127 5.05 -2.49 -7.97
CA THR A 127 3.59 -2.37 -7.91
C THR A 127 3.19 -1.20 -7.00
N THR A 128 3.82 -1.09 -5.83
CA THR A 128 3.57 0.01 -4.90
C THR A 128 3.92 1.37 -5.53
N LEU A 129 5.06 1.48 -6.21
CA LEU A 129 5.44 2.71 -6.93
C LEU A 129 4.43 3.08 -8.02
N SER A 130 3.97 2.10 -8.79
CA SER A 130 2.96 2.31 -9.83
C SER A 130 1.62 2.76 -9.25
N GLU A 131 1.19 2.19 -8.12
CA GLU A 131 -0.01 2.63 -7.42
C GLU A 131 0.13 4.05 -6.86
N LEU A 132 1.29 4.41 -6.33
CA LEU A 132 1.57 5.77 -5.86
C LEU A 132 1.51 6.77 -7.02
N ASP A 133 2.15 6.48 -8.16
CA ASP A 133 2.12 7.36 -9.33
C ASP A 133 0.71 7.53 -9.91
N THR A 134 -0.09 6.46 -9.94
CA THR A 134 -1.49 6.49 -10.38
C THR A 134 -2.36 7.35 -9.45
N ARG A 135 -2.15 7.25 -8.14
CA ARG A 135 -2.95 7.97 -7.12
C ARG A 135 -2.48 9.40 -6.89
N PHE A 136 -1.21 9.69 -7.18
CA PHE A 136 -0.57 10.97 -6.92
C PHE A 136 0.08 11.55 -8.19
N SER A 137 -0.60 11.40 -9.32
CA SER A 137 -0.16 11.92 -10.62
C SER A 137 -0.02 13.45 -10.64
N LYS A 138 0.78 14.00 -11.56
CA LYS A 138 0.95 15.45 -11.69
C LYS A 138 -0.36 16.22 -11.91
N HIS A 139 -1.37 15.59 -12.51
CA HIS A 139 -2.69 16.20 -12.74
C HIS A 139 -3.44 16.46 -11.43
N GLN A 140 -3.44 15.50 -10.52
CA GLN A 140 -4.06 15.63 -9.18
C GLN A 140 -3.36 16.70 -8.33
N LYS A 141 -2.03 16.87 -8.45
CA LYS A 141 -1.30 17.98 -7.81
C LYS A 141 -1.83 19.35 -8.24
N ASN A 142 -2.08 19.52 -9.54
CA ASN A 142 -2.60 20.78 -10.08
C ASN A 142 -4.02 21.06 -9.56
N ILE A 143 -4.88 20.04 -9.47
CA ILE A 143 -6.23 20.17 -8.89
C ILE A 143 -6.16 20.61 -7.42
N ILE A 144 -5.30 19.98 -6.62
CA ILE A 144 -5.09 20.36 -5.21
C ILE A 144 -4.55 21.80 -5.10
N SER A 145 -3.68 22.20 -6.03
CA SER A 145 -3.14 23.57 -6.04
C SER A 145 -4.22 24.61 -6.35
N ILE A 146 -5.24 24.26 -7.13
CA ILE A 146 -6.41 25.11 -7.37
C ILE A 146 -7.25 25.28 -6.09
N ILE A 147 -7.32 24.26 -5.22
CA ILE A 147 -8.01 24.39 -3.93
C ILE A 147 -7.38 25.51 -3.08
N ASN A 148 -6.06 25.70 -3.16
CA ASN A 148 -5.39 26.81 -2.45
C ASN A 148 -5.72 28.20 -3.01
N LEU A 149 -6.31 28.29 -4.22
CA LEU A 149 -6.80 29.55 -4.78
C LEU A 149 -8.21 29.90 -4.27
N LEU A 150 -8.90 28.96 -3.63
CA LEU A 150 -10.23 29.21 -3.09
C LEU A 150 -10.13 30.11 -1.85
N PRO A 151 -10.88 31.23 -1.82
CA PRO A 151 -10.93 32.08 -0.64
C PRO A 151 -11.43 31.31 0.58
N SER A 152 -10.86 31.57 1.76
CA SER A 152 -11.28 30.96 3.03
C SER A 152 -12.75 31.20 3.37
N THR A 153 -13.38 32.20 2.76
CA THR A 153 -14.82 32.50 2.87
C THR A 153 -15.73 31.48 2.18
N VAL A 154 -15.18 30.54 1.41
CA VAL A 154 -15.93 29.49 0.70
C VAL A 154 -16.09 28.21 1.54
N ILE A 155 -15.36 28.08 2.65
CA ILE A 155 -15.28 26.88 3.49
C ILE A 155 -16.65 26.44 4.04
N ASP A 156 -17.55 27.40 4.32
CA ASP A 156 -18.88 27.13 4.89
C ASP A 156 -20.02 27.19 3.86
N LYS A 157 -19.70 27.32 2.57
CA LYS A 157 -20.70 27.43 1.50
C LYS A 157 -20.97 26.09 0.84
N THR A 158 -22.25 25.76 0.69
CA THR A 158 -22.71 24.59 -0.07
C THR A 158 -22.79 24.90 -1.57
N LEU A 159 -22.82 23.87 -2.42
CA LEU A 159 -23.04 24.04 -3.87
C LEU A 159 -24.28 24.89 -4.21
N ILE A 160 -25.28 24.90 -3.32
CA ILE A 160 -26.51 25.69 -3.44
C ILE A 160 -26.20 27.19 -3.35
N ASP A 161 -25.22 27.60 -2.54
CA ASP A 161 -24.85 29.00 -2.30
C ASP A 161 -24.04 29.63 -3.45
N VAL A 162 -23.54 28.81 -4.38
CA VAL A 162 -22.73 29.22 -5.53
C VAL A 162 -23.46 29.00 -6.86
N ASN A 163 -24.65 28.40 -6.86
CA ASN A 163 -25.39 28.05 -8.06
C ASN A 163 -25.82 29.29 -8.87
N ASP A 164 -26.21 30.36 -8.20
CA ASP A 164 -26.56 31.63 -8.85
C ASP A 164 -25.36 32.27 -9.55
N ILE A 165 -24.15 32.11 -9.00
CA ILE A 165 -22.91 32.57 -9.61
C ILE A 165 -22.54 31.70 -10.82
N PHE A 166 -22.73 30.39 -10.72
CA PHE A 166 -22.52 29.47 -11.84
C PHE A 166 -23.47 29.76 -13.01
N GLU A 167 -24.75 30.00 -12.75
CA GLU A 167 -25.72 30.40 -13.78
C GLU A 167 -25.40 31.79 -14.34
N PHE A 168 -24.92 32.73 -13.52
CA PHE A 168 -24.52 34.07 -13.97
C PHE A 168 -23.33 34.03 -14.94
N TYR A 169 -22.29 33.23 -14.66
CA TYR A 169 -21.11 33.10 -15.53
C TYR A 169 -21.26 32.01 -16.61
N ARG A 170 -22.41 31.34 -16.69
CA ARG A 170 -22.66 30.23 -17.62
C ARG A 170 -22.49 30.63 -19.09
N SER A 171 -22.81 31.87 -19.43
CA SER A 171 -22.65 32.43 -20.78
C SER A 171 -21.21 32.81 -21.13
N ASP A 172 -20.38 33.06 -20.12
CA ASP A 172 -18.98 33.48 -20.27
C ASP A 172 -18.02 32.28 -20.25
N LEU A 173 -18.46 31.17 -19.67
CA LEU A 173 -17.78 29.89 -19.79
C LEU A 173 -17.88 29.44 -21.25
N PRO A 174 -16.76 29.02 -21.87
CA PRO A 174 -16.80 28.51 -23.23
C PRO A 174 -17.78 27.35 -23.28
N SER A 175 -18.84 27.49 -24.08
CA SER A 175 -19.76 26.41 -24.42
C SER A 175 -19.00 25.41 -25.28
N ASN A 176 -18.14 24.63 -24.63
CA ASN A 176 -17.45 23.54 -25.29
C ASN A 176 -18.47 22.42 -25.49
N ASN A 177 -19.03 22.40 -26.70
CA ASN A 177 -19.36 21.16 -27.40
C ASN A 177 -18.14 20.24 -27.35
N ILE A 178 -17.94 19.54 -26.24
CA ILE A 178 -16.99 18.45 -26.12
C ILE A 178 -17.75 17.34 -25.38
N ASP A 179 -18.34 16.46 -26.18
CA ASP A 179 -18.46 15.05 -25.85
C ASP A 179 -17.22 14.58 -25.08
N ILE A 180 -17.40 13.67 -24.12
CA ILE A 180 -16.38 13.00 -23.29
C ILE A 180 -16.27 13.57 -21.87
N VAL A 181 -17.26 13.25 -21.03
CA VAL A 181 -16.99 12.49 -19.79
C VAL A 181 -18.07 11.41 -19.71
N LYS A 182 -17.81 10.25 -20.33
CA LYS A 182 -18.49 9.02 -19.93
C LYS A 182 -17.70 8.45 -18.76
N ALA A 183 -18.37 8.43 -17.61
CA ALA A 183 -18.05 7.58 -16.48
C ALA A 183 -18.13 6.09 -16.88
#